data_AF-A0A7X8DTF6-F1
#
_entry.id   AF-A0A7X8DTF6-F1
#
_cell.length_a   1.000
_cell.length_b   1.000
_cell.length_c   1.000
_cell.angle_alpha   90.00
_cell.angle_beta   90.00
_cell.angle_gamma   90.00
#
_symmetry.space_group_name_H-M   'P 1'
#
loop_
_entity.id
_entity.type
_entity.pdbx_description
1 polymer ?
#
loop_
_entity_poly.entity_id
_entity_poly.type
_entity_poly.pdbx_seq_one_letter_code
_entity_poly.pdbx_strand_id
1 'polypeptide(L)' 'EFVDPNNKREAKANTDYYVLKTTNIPAVIVECGFLTNPEEEANLNNEIYQEKVAWAIYVAIVEYFKEI' A
#
# COMPACT_ATOMS: atom_id res chain seq x y z
N GLU A 1 13.27 3.54 -2.56
CA GLU A 1 13.59 3.20 -1.16
C GLU A 1 12.47 2.31 -0.65
N PHE A 2 12.78 1.21 0.05
CA PHE A 2 11.74 0.31 0.58
C PHE A 2 11.17 0.89 1.88
N VAL A 3 9.85 0.86 2.05
CA VAL A 3 9.18 1.28 3.29
C VAL A 3 9.60 0.36 4.45
N ASP A 4 9.56 -0.95 4.20
CA ASP A 4 10.08 -1.98 5.08
C ASP A 4 10.82 -3.03 4.22
N PRO A 5 12.16 -3.12 4.30
CA PRO A 5 12.95 -4.07 3.51
C PRO A 5 12.74 -5.54 3.93
N ASN A 6 12.12 -5.79 5.07
CA ASN A 6 11.85 -7.14 5.59
C ASN A 6 10.39 -7.57 5.42
N ASN A 7 9.58 -6.78 4.69
CA ASN A 7 8.16 -7.08 4.50
C ASN A 7 7.99 -8.42 3.74
N LYS A 8 7.25 -9.34 4.35
CA LYS A 8 6.89 -10.66 3.79
C LYS A 8 5.40 -10.80 3.46
N ARG A 9 4.62 -9.72 3.60
CA ARG A 9 3.18 -9.73 3.33
C ARG A 9 2.96 -9.85 1.82
N GLU A 10 2.10 -10.79 1.43
CA GLU A 10 1.75 -11.02 0.03
C GLU A 10 0.44 -10.33 -0.33
N ALA A 11 0.28 -9.97 -1.60
CA ALA A 11 -0.98 -9.45 -2.12
C ALA A 11 -2.07 -10.52 -1.96
N LYS A 12 -3.17 -10.16 -1.28
CA LYS A 12 -4.29 -11.06 -1.05
C LYS A 12 -5.47 -10.67 -1.91
N ALA A 13 -5.90 -11.59 -2.77
CA ALA A 13 -7.17 -11.44 -3.47
C ALA A 13 -8.32 -11.41 -2.46
N ASN A 14 -9.18 -10.41 -2.58
CA ASN A 14 -10.37 -10.28 -1.76
C ASN A 14 -11.52 -9.81 -2.65
N THR A 15 -12.55 -10.63 -2.75
CA THR A 15 -13.72 -10.31 -3.55
C THR A 15 -14.78 -9.59 -2.76
N ASP A 16 -14.69 -9.43 -1.44
CA ASP A 16 -15.73 -8.89 -0.56
C ASP A 16 -15.73 -7.37 -0.42
N TYR A 17 -14.58 -6.72 -0.60
CA TYR A 17 -14.49 -5.26 -0.49
C TYR A 17 -15.32 -4.57 -1.58
N TYR A 18 -16.27 -3.73 -1.14
CA TYR A 18 -17.17 -3.00 -2.02
C TYR A 18 -16.42 -2.25 -3.13
N VAL A 19 -15.36 -1.53 -2.77
CA VAL A 19 -14.53 -0.76 -3.71
C VAL A 19 -13.93 -1.64 -4.81
N LEU A 20 -13.52 -2.87 -4.49
CA LEU A 20 -12.98 -3.80 -5.48
C LEU A 20 -14.09 -4.44 -6.34
N LYS A 21 -15.31 -4.59 -5.81
CA LYS A 21 -16.47 -5.12 -6.56
C LYS A 21 -17.05 -4.13 -7.56
N THR A 22 -17.10 -2.84 -7.20
CA THR A 22 -17.91 -1.85 -7.93
C THR A 22 -17.11 -0.97 -8.88
N THR A 23 -15.79 -1.10 -8.89
CA THR A 23 -14.91 -0.27 -9.72
C THR A 23 -14.67 -0.95 -11.07
N ASN A 24 -14.93 -0.23 -12.17
CA ASN A 24 -14.79 -0.75 -13.55
C ASN A 24 -13.37 -0.58 -14.14
N ILE A 25 -12.41 -0.16 -13.31
CA ILE A 25 -10.99 0.00 -13.65
C ILE A 25 -10.16 -0.86 -12.69
N PRO A 26 -8.89 -1.19 -13.01
CA PRO A 26 -8.02 -1.87 -12.06
C PRO A 26 -7.97 -1.14 -10.72
N ALA A 27 -8.22 -1.86 -9.63
CA ALA A 27 -8.29 -1.31 -8.28
C ALA A 27 -7.54 -2.20 -7.29
N VAL A 28 -6.83 -1.57 -6.35
CA VAL A 28 -6.12 -2.23 -5.25
C VAL A 28 -6.37 -1.47 -3.95
N ILE A 29 -6.27 -2.16 -2.81
CA ILE A 29 -6.28 -1.56 -1.48
C ILE A 29 -4.89 -1.75 -0.90
N VAL A 30 -4.28 -0.66 -0.43
CA VAL A 30 -2.95 -0.67 0.21
C VAL A 30 -3.14 -0.43 1.70
N GLU A 31 -2.88 -1.45 2.50
CA GLU A 31 -2.86 -1.34 3.96
C GLU A 31 -1.47 -0.84 4.39
N CYS A 32 -1.37 0.44 4.73
CA CYS A 32 -0.08 1.09 5.02
C CYS A 32 0.51 0.74 6.40
N GLY A 33 -0.31 0.18 7.30
CA GLY A 33 0.09 -0.22 8.65
C GLY A 33 -1.11 -0.46 9.56
N PHE A 34 -0.88 -1.00 10.74
CA PHE A 34 -1.89 -1.30 11.75
C PHE A 34 -1.93 -0.23 12.83
N LEU A 35 -3.03 0.53 12.91
CA LEU A 35 -3.26 1.50 14.00
C LEU A 35 -3.31 0.85 15.40
N THR A 36 -3.62 -0.45 15.47
CA THR A 36 -3.64 -1.20 16.73
C THR A 36 -2.25 -1.61 17.21
N ASN A 37 -1.23 -1.50 16.36
CA ASN A 37 0.16 -1.70 16.73
C ASN A 37 0.79 -0.33 17.03
N PRO A 38 1.20 -0.04 18.28
CA PRO A 38 1.75 1.27 18.65
C PRO A 38 2.97 1.71 17.85
N GLU A 39 3.80 0.77 17.39
CA GLU A 39 4.98 1.09 16.57
C GLU A 39 4.56 1.49 15.14
N GLU A 40 3.64 0.73 14.53
CA GLU A 40 3.12 1.06 13.21
C GLU A 40 2.26 2.35 13.25
N GLU A 41 1.50 2.57 14.32
CA GLU A 41 0.75 3.82 14.53
C GLU A 41 1.68 5.04 14.66
N ALA A 42 2.78 4.93 15.39
CA ALA A 42 3.79 5.99 15.45
C ALA A 42 4.41 6.28 14.07
N ASN A 43 4.69 5.23 13.29
CA ASN A 43 5.16 5.37 11.92
C ASN A 43 4.11 6.04 11.01
N LEU A 44 2.84 5.66 11.13
CA LEU A 44 1.74 6.26 10.36
C LEU A 44 1.56 7.75 10.66
N ASN A 45 2.00 8.24 11.83
CA ASN A 45 2.03 9.66 12.19
C ASN A 45 3.35 10.37 11.84
N ASN A 46 4.34 9.68 11.26
CA ASN A 46 5.64 10.23 10.92
C ASN A 46 5.69 10.68 9.45
N GLU A 47 6.00 11.95 9.20
CA GLU A 47 6.04 12.52 7.85
C GLU A 47 7.02 11.81 6.90
N ILE A 48 8.21 11.46 7.38
CA ILE A 48 9.23 10.75 6.57
C ILE A 48 8.72 9.36 6.18
N TYR A 49 8.03 8.66 7.10
CA TYR A 49 7.43 7.36 6.78
C TYR A 49 6.31 7.50 5.75
N GLN A 50 5.43 8.50 5.90
CA GLN A 50 4.37 8.77 4.93
C GLN A 50 4.93 9.08 3.54
N GLU A 51 5.99 9.87 3.44
CA GLU A 51 6.68 10.14 2.17
C GLU A 51 7.23 8.86 1.53
N LYS A 52 7.84 7.97 2.32
CA LYS A 52 8.33 6.67 1.82
C LYS A 52 7.19 5.80 1.28
N VAL A 53 6.06 5.75 1.98
CA VAL A 53 4.86 5.01 1.54
C VAL A 53 4.31 5.60 0.24
N ALA A 54 4.12 6.92 0.17
CA ALA A 54 3.64 7.60 -1.02
C ALA A 54 4.57 7.37 -2.22
N TRP A 55 5.89 7.45 -2.00
CA TRP A 55 6.90 7.16 -3.03
C TRP A 55 6.82 5.73 -3.54
N ALA A 56 6.67 4.75 -2.64
CA ALA A 56 6.54 3.35 -3.02
C ALA A 56 5.28 3.10 -3.88
N ILE A 57 4.14 3.69 -3.51
CA ILE A 57 2.89 3.61 -4.28
C ILE A 57 3.07 4.25 -5.67
N TYR A 58 3.69 5.43 -5.74
CA TYR A 58 3.98 6.10 -7.00
C TYR A 58 4.84 5.23 -7.93
N VAL A 59 5.94 4.67 -7.40
CA VAL A 59 6.83 3.77 -8.17
C VAL A 59 6.05 2.56 -8.68
N ALA A 60 5.25 1.90 -7.84
CA ALA A 60 4.44 0.75 -8.24
C ALA A 60 3.44 1.07 -9.37
N ILE A 61 2.79 2.25 -9.32
CA ILE A 61 1.89 2.71 -10.38
C ILE A 61 2.67 2.95 -11.69
N VAL A 62 3.83 3.60 -11.61
CA VAL A 62 4.69 3.84 -12.78
C VAL A 62 5.16 2.51 -13.40
N GLU A 63 5.54 1.53 -12.58
CA GLU A 63 5.94 0.20 -13.02
C GLU A 63 4.77 -0.52 -13.71
N TYR A 64 3.58 -0.52 -13.11
CA TYR A 64 2.38 -1.12 -13.71
C TYR A 64 2.08 -0.59 -15.12
N PHE A 65 2.23 0.72 -15.35
CA PHE A 65 2.02 1.32 -16.66
C PHE A 65 3.19 1.15 -17.64
N LYS A 66 4.38 0.78 -17.17
CA LYS A 66 5.54 0.47 -18.02
C LYS A 66 5.54 -0.97 -18.53
N GLU A 67 4.88 -1.88 -17.82
CA GLU A 67 4.75 -3.28 -18.22
C GLU A 67 3.63 -3.54 -19.25
N ILE A 68 2.91 -2.48 -19.66
CA ILE A 68 1.95 -2.46 -20.78
C ILE A 68 2.64 -1.95 -22.04
#